data_AF-A0A7J7ZBP7-F1
#
_entry.id   AF-A0A7J7ZBP7-F1
#
_cell.length_a   1.000
_cell.length_b   1.000
_cell.length_c   1.000
_cell.angle_alpha   90.00
_cell.angle_beta   90.00
_cell.angle_gamma   90.00
#
_symmetry.space_group_name_H-M   'P 1'
#
loop_
_entity.id
_entity.type
_entity.pdbx_description
1 polymer ?
#
loop_
_entity_poly.entity_id
_entity_poly.type
_entity_poly.pdbx_seq_one_letter_code
_entity_poly.pdbx_strand_id
1 'polypeptide(L)'
;MKKEHVLHCQFSAWYPLFRSLTIKSVILPLPQNVKDYLLDDGTLVVSGREDPPTRSQPDSDDEAEEIQWSDDENTATLTAPEFPEFTTKVQEAINSLGGSVFPKLNWSAPRDAYWIAMNSSLKCKTLSDIFLLFKSSDFITRDFTQPFVHCTDDSPDPCMEYEVSTASPIGVSLLLVLPALALSECGAFENFDSS
;
A
#
# COMPACT_ATOMS: atom_id res chain seq x y z
N MET A 1 1.84 -6.16 25.91
CA MET A 1 1.32 -4.89 25.36
C MET A 1 -0.19 -4.89 25.57
N LYS A 2 -0.84 -3.72 25.76
CA LYS A 2 -2.31 -3.64 25.84
C LYS A 2 -2.90 -3.25 24.48
N LYS A 3 -4.08 -3.76 24.11
CA LYS A 3 -4.77 -3.37 22.85
C LYS A 3 -4.98 -1.87 22.72
N GLU A 4 -5.30 -1.20 23.82
CA GLU A 4 -5.43 0.25 23.88
C GLU A 4 -4.15 0.99 23.44
N HIS A 5 -2.96 0.46 23.75
CA HIS A 5 -1.71 1.07 23.31
C HIS A 5 -1.56 0.97 21.79
N VAL A 6 -1.93 -0.16 21.20
CA VAL A 6 -1.94 -0.33 19.73
C VAL A 6 -2.90 0.65 19.08
N LEU A 7 -4.09 0.87 19.66
CA LEU A 7 -5.05 1.86 19.17
C LEU A 7 -4.50 3.29 19.21
N HIS A 8 -3.82 3.70 20.28
CA HIS A 8 -3.21 5.03 20.38
C HIS A 8 -2.05 5.25 19.41
N CYS A 9 -1.37 4.18 18.99
CA CYS A 9 -0.31 4.24 17.98
C CYS A 9 -0.84 4.29 16.54
N GLN A 10 -2.16 4.23 16.32
CA GLN A 10 -2.72 4.43 14.98
C GLN A 10 -2.41 5.83 14.47
N PHE A 11 -2.03 5.93 13.20
CA PHE A 11 -1.73 7.22 12.57
C PHE A 11 -2.87 8.24 12.72
N SER A 12 -4.12 7.80 12.56
CA SER A 12 -5.32 8.62 12.75
C SER A 12 -5.45 9.19 14.16
N ALA A 13 -4.95 8.49 15.18
CA ALA A 13 -5.03 8.91 16.58
C ALA A 13 -3.99 9.99 16.91
N TRP A 14 -2.72 9.79 16.51
CA TRP A 14 -1.64 10.69 16.91
C TRP A 14 -1.39 11.84 15.92
N TYR A 15 -1.68 11.67 14.62
CA TYR A 15 -1.38 12.70 13.61
C TYR A 15 -2.06 14.05 13.86
N PRO A 16 -3.35 14.12 14.27
CA PRO A 16 -3.97 15.40 14.61
C PRO A 16 -3.26 16.13 15.76
N LEU A 17 -2.70 15.38 16.72
CA LEU A 17 -2.01 15.92 17.89
C LEU A 17 -0.64 16.49 17.53
N PHE A 18 0.08 15.82 16.62
CA PHE A 18 1.45 16.16 16.24
C PHE A 18 1.57 16.74 14.82
N ARG A 19 0.46 17.23 14.25
CA ARG A 19 0.39 17.71 12.85
C ARG A 19 1.45 18.75 12.51
N SER A 20 1.79 19.64 13.45
CA SER A 20 2.81 20.68 13.28
C SER A 20 4.25 20.16 13.39
N LEU A 21 4.45 18.97 13.94
CA LEU A 21 5.75 18.36 14.22
C LEU A 21 6.07 17.19 13.27
N THR A 22 5.18 16.90 12.32
CA THR A 22 5.30 15.74 11.42
C THR A 22 5.09 16.15 9.96
N ILE A 23 5.38 15.21 9.06
CA ILE A 23 5.27 15.42 7.62
C ILE A 23 3.79 15.55 7.25
N LYS A 24 3.48 16.53 6.38
CA LYS A 24 2.13 16.72 5.84
C LYS A 24 1.68 15.44 5.14
N SER A 25 0.55 14.92 5.63
CA SER A 25 -0.02 13.65 5.22
C SER A 25 -1.54 13.74 5.05
N VAL A 26 -2.12 12.84 4.24
CA VAL A 26 -3.57 12.73 4.00
C VAL A 26 -4.03 11.32 4.39
N ILE A 27 -5.03 11.26 5.26
CA ILE A 27 -5.65 10.03 5.74
C ILE A 27 -6.90 9.77 4.91
N LEU A 28 -6.97 8.62 4.24
CA LEU A 28 -8.12 8.19 3.45
C LEU A 28 -8.73 6.94 4.08
N PRO A 29 -10.05 6.90 4.36
CA PRO A 29 -10.69 5.67 4.83
C PRO A 29 -10.59 4.60 3.74
N LEU A 30 -10.18 3.39 4.11
CA LEU A 30 -10.04 2.28 3.18
C LEU A 30 -11.39 1.56 3.02
N PRO A 31 -11.99 1.55 1.81
CA PRO A 31 -13.23 0.83 1.56
C PRO A 31 -13.07 -0.68 1.77
N GLN A 32 -14.11 -1.35 2.27
CA GLN A 32 -14.09 -2.78 2.54
C GLN A 32 -13.73 -3.62 1.30
N ASN A 33 -14.29 -3.27 0.15
CA ASN A 33 -13.99 -3.94 -1.13
C ASN A 33 -12.51 -3.79 -1.56
N VAL A 34 -11.85 -2.68 -1.21
CA VAL A 34 -10.41 -2.51 -1.46
C VAL A 34 -9.60 -3.37 -0.50
N LYS A 35 -10.00 -3.45 0.78
CA LYS A 35 -9.37 -4.36 1.75
C LYS A 35 -9.46 -5.81 1.28
N ASP A 36 -10.64 -6.24 0.85
CA ASP A 36 -10.87 -7.62 0.40
C ASP A 36 -9.98 -7.93 -0.80
N TYR A 37 -9.81 -6.99 -1.72
CA TYR A 37 -8.90 -7.12 -2.85
C TYR A 37 -7.40 -7.18 -2.46
N LEU A 38 -7.00 -6.40 -1.45
CA LEU A 38 -5.64 -6.44 -0.93
C LEU A 38 -5.32 -7.75 -0.21
N LEU A 39 -6.32 -8.38 0.41
CA LEU A 39 -6.20 -9.68 1.09
C LEU A 39 -6.41 -10.88 0.16
N ASP A 40 -6.96 -10.67 -1.02
CA ASP A 40 -7.11 -11.71 -2.04
C ASP A 40 -5.73 -12.19 -2.52
N ASP A 41 -5.57 -13.51 -2.66
CA ASP A 41 -4.33 -14.14 -3.14
C ASP A 41 -4.16 -14.02 -4.68
N GLY A 42 -5.12 -13.37 -5.35
CA GLY A 42 -5.07 -13.13 -6.78
C GLY A 42 -3.90 -12.22 -7.19
N THR A 43 -3.28 -12.58 -8.32
CA THR A 43 -2.24 -11.78 -8.98
C THR A 43 -2.75 -10.36 -9.25
N LEU A 44 -1.92 -9.37 -8.93
CA LEU A 44 -2.14 -7.99 -9.35
C LEU A 44 -2.21 -7.91 -10.87
N VAL A 45 -3.40 -7.58 -11.39
CA VAL A 45 -3.53 -7.23 -12.80
C VAL A 45 -3.27 -5.74 -12.94
N VAL A 46 -2.07 -5.40 -13.42
CA VAL A 46 -1.77 -4.03 -13.81
C VAL A 46 -2.24 -3.86 -15.24
N SER A 47 -3.44 -3.32 -15.43
CA SER A 47 -3.92 -2.92 -16.76
C SER A 47 -2.99 -1.84 -17.32
N GLY A 48 -2.25 -2.17 -18.37
CA GLY A 48 -1.50 -1.21 -19.18
C GLY A 48 0.01 -1.21 -18.97
N ARG A 49 0.69 -2.15 -19.61
CA ARG A 49 1.89 -1.79 -20.37
C ARG A 49 1.49 -1.84 -21.84
N GLU A 50 1.44 -0.69 -22.49
CA GLU A 50 1.58 -0.65 -23.94
C GLU A 50 2.97 -1.22 -24.23
N ASP A 51 3.03 -2.38 -24.88
CA ASP A 51 4.30 -2.96 -25.30
C ASP A 51 5.07 -1.90 -26.10
N PRO A 52 6.38 -1.70 -25.85
CA PRO A 52 7.19 -0.88 -26.73
C PRO A 52 7.04 -1.45 -28.14
N PRO A 53 6.86 -0.62 -29.19
CA PRO A 53 6.63 -1.12 -30.53
C PRO A 53 7.77 -2.07 -30.91
N THR A 54 7.42 -3.34 -31.14
CA THR A 54 8.31 -4.39 -31.60
C THR A 54 9.03 -3.89 -32.84
N ARG A 55 10.27 -3.44 -32.66
CA ARG A 55 11.13 -3.05 -33.76
C ARG A 55 11.59 -4.34 -34.43
N SER A 56 10.83 -4.77 -35.43
CA SER A 56 11.23 -5.82 -36.36
C SER A 56 12.52 -5.41 -37.06
N GLN A 57 13.63 -6.05 -36.71
CA GLN A 57 14.82 -6.11 -37.56
C GLN A 57 15.15 -7.59 -37.81
N PRO A 58 15.31 -8.01 -39.08
CA PRO A 58 15.67 -9.38 -39.40
C PRO A 58 17.19 -9.58 -39.39
N ASP A 59 17.56 -10.83 -39.11
CA ASP A 59 18.81 -11.54 -39.39
C ASP A 59 20.08 -11.18 -38.62
N SER A 60 20.46 -12.06 -37.68
CA SER A 60 21.72 -12.82 -37.77
C SER A 60 21.77 -13.93 -36.72
N ASP A 61 21.98 -15.15 -37.20
CA ASP A 61 22.38 -16.40 -36.53
C ASP A 61 23.04 -16.24 -35.15
N ASP A 62 22.39 -16.78 -34.10
CA ASP A 62 23.07 -17.33 -32.91
C ASP A 62 22.09 -18.24 -32.14
N GLU A 63 22.47 -19.50 -31.98
CA GLU A 63 21.74 -20.54 -31.24
C GLU A 63 21.74 -20.22 -29.74
N ALA A 64 20.68 -19.55 -29.28
CA ALA A 64 20.34 -19.45 -27.87
C ALA A 64 19.03 -20.22 -27.65
N GLU A 65 19.06 -21.26 -26.81
CA GLU A 65 17.86 -21.95 -26.35
C GLU A 65 16.92 -20.94 -25.67
N GLU A 66 15.97 -20.44 -26.46
CA GLU A 66 14.87 -19.62 -25.99
C GLU A 66 13.96 -20.53 -25.18
N ILE A 67 14.03 -20.42 -23.86
CA ILE A 67 13.05 -21.01 -22.95
C ILE A 67 11.71 -20.33 -23.27
N GLN A 68 10.98 -20.91 -24.23
CA GLN A 68 9.57 -20.64 -24.45
C GLN A 68 8.84 -21.03 -23.17
N TRP A 69 8.52 -20.03 -22.36
CA TRP A 69 7.47 -20.17 -21.36
C TRP A 69 6.20 -20.49 -22.15
N SER A 70 5.82 -21.77 -22.17
CA SER A 70 4.58 -22.22 -22.76
C SER A 70 3.45 -21.44 -22.10
N ASP A 71 2.84 -20.55 -22.87
CA ASP A 71 1.63 -19.83 -22.52
C ASP A 71 0.52 -20.85 -22.37
N ASP A 72 0.36 -21.38 -21.16
CA ASP A 72 -0.69 -22.33 -20.84
C ASP A 72 -2.03 -21.59 -20.97
N GLU A 73 -2.82 -22.07 -21.92
CA GLU A 73 -4.05 -21.50 -22.47
C GLU A 73 -5.17 -21.47 -21.41
N ASN A 74 -5.04 -20.55 -20.45
CA ASN A 74 -6.14 -20.11 -19.60
C ASN A 74 -5.98 -18.63 -19.25
N THR A 75 -5.74 -17.79 -20.26
CA THR A 75 -5.90 -16.34 -20.15
C THR A 75 -7.38 -16.00 -20.08
N ALA A 76 -8.04 -16.36 -18.97
CA ALA A 76 -9.13 -15.53 -18.50
C ALA A 76 -8.53 -14.13 -18.39
N THR A 77 -9.03 -13.18 -19.18
CA THR A 77 -8.72 -11.77 -19.08
C THR A 77 -9.12 -11.32 -17.67
N LEU A 78 -8.22 -11.51 -16.70
CA LEU A 78 -8.40 -11.09 -15.33
C LEU A 78 -8.51 -9.58 -15.40
N THR A 79 -9.73 -9.08 -15.41
CA THR A 79 -9.97 -7.64 -15.44
C THR A 79 -9.67 -7.17 -14.03
N ALA A 80 -8.67 -6.30 -13.89
CA ALA A 80 -8.35 -5.71 -12.61
C ALA A 80 -9.63 -5.12 -12.00
N PRO A 81 -10.00 -5.46 -10.75
CA PRO A 81 -11.17 -4.87 -10.13
C PRO A 81 -10.97 -3.35 -10.05
N GLU A 82 -11.92 -2.61 -10.62
CA GLU A 82 -11.86 -1.15 -10.65
C GLU A 82 -12.50 -0.56 -9.40
N PHE A 83 -11.80 0.39 -8.79
CA PHE A 83 -12.28 1.15 -7.63
C PHE A 83 -12.38 2.64 -7.96
N PRO A 84 -13.21 3.05 -8.93
CA PRO A 84 -13.15 4.40 -9.50
C PRO A 84 -13.27 5.52 -8.47
N GLU A 85 -14.17 5.39 -7.49
CA GLU A 85 -14.32 6.37 -6.41
C GLU A 85 -13.05 6.48 -5.54
N PHE A 86 -12.46 5.34 -5.18
CA PHE A 86 -11.24 5.29 -4.38
C PHE A 86 -10.04 5.79 -5.18
N THR A 87 -9.94 5.42 -6.46
CA THR A 87 -8.90 5.90 -7.39
C THR A 87 -8.92 7.42 -7.49
N THR A 88 -10.10 8.04 -7.63
CA THR A 88 -10.21 9.50 -7.65
C THR A 88 -9.73 10.12 -6.34
N LYS A 89 -10.19 9.62 -5.18
CA LYS A 89 -9.76 10.12 -3.87
C LYS A 89 -8.25 10.01 -3.65
N VAL A 90 -7.66 8.88 -4.06
CA VAL A 90 -6.22 8.66 -3.97
C VAL A 90 -5.47 9.60 -4.90
N GLN A 91 -5.92 9.77 -6.15
CA GLN A 91 -5.26 10.65 -7.10
C GLN A 91 -5.33 12.12 -6.67
N GLU A 92 -6.46 12.58 -6.14
CA GLU A 92 -6.61 13.91 -5.56
C GLU A 92 -5.65 14.12 -4.38
N ALA A 93 -5.55 13.14 -3.49
CA ALA A 93 -4.62 13.20 -2.37
C ALA A 93 -3.16 13.25 -2.83
N ILE A 94 -2.77 12.43 -3.82
CA ILE A 94 -1.43 12.45 -4.44
C ILE A 94 -1.12 13.84 -5.02
N ASN A 95 -2.07 14.42 -5.75
CA ASN A 95 -1.90 15.75 -6.35
C ASN A 95 -1.76 16.83 -5.27
N SER A 96 -2.56 16.76 -4.19
CA SER A 96 -2.48 17.69 -3.05
C SER A 96 -1.16 17.62 -2.25
N LEU A 97 -0.47 16.48 -2.38
CA LEU A 97 0.82 16.15 -1.81
C LEU A 97 1.95 16.24 -2.84
N GLY A 98 1.81 17.05 -3.89
CA GLY A 98 2.92 17.35 -4.80
C GLY A 98 3.24 16.25 -5.82
N GLY A 99 2.27 15.38 -6.12
CA GLY A 99 2.34 14.43 -7.24
C GLY A 99 3.16 13.17 -6.98
N SER A 100 3.62 12.96 -5.75
CA SER A 100 4.33 11.75 -5.35
C SER A 100 4.13 11.53 -3.87
N VAL A 101 3.91 10.29 -3.46
CA VAL A 101 3.56 9.97 -2.07
C VAL A 101 4.25 8.69 -1.61
N PHE A 102 4.26 8.49 -0.31
CA PHE A 102 4.63 7.26 0.35
C PHE A 102 3.38 6.67 1.04
N PRO A 103 2.90 5.49 0.64
CA PRO A 103 1.71 4.90 1.22
C PRO A 103 2.05 4.09 2.49
N LYS A 104 1.23 4.21 3.54
CA LYS A 104 1.23 3.29 4.68
C LYS A 104 -0.18 3.08 5.23
N LEU A 105 -0.37 2.06 6.06
CA LEU A 105 -1.61 1.86 6.81
C LEU A 105 -1.52 2.48 8.21
N ASN A 106 -2.45 2.13 9.07
CA ASN A 106 -2.57 2.63 10.44
C ASN A 106 -1.26 2.50 11.24
N TRP A 107 -0.56 1.38 11.11
CA TRP A 107 0.64 1.08 11.88
C TRP A 107 1.85 0.96 10.96
N SER A 108 1.77 0.09 9.96
CA SER A 108 2.93 -0.32 9.19
C SER A 108 2.99 0.31 7.79
N ALA A 109 4.22 0.47 7.30
CA ALA A 109 4.50 0.82 5.91
C ALA A 109 5.07 -0.40 5.16
N PRO A 110 4.89 -0.50 3.82
CA PRO A 110 5.27 -1.68 3.03
C PRO A 110 6.77 -1.70 2.72
N ARG A 111 7.62 -1.61 3.74
CA ARG A 111 9.09 -1.52 3.59
C ARG A 111 9.71 -2.84 3.14
N ASP A 112 9.11 -3.95 3.57
CA ASP A 112 9.42 -5.32 3.15
C ASP A 112 9.10 -5.57 1.67
N ALA A 113 8.17 -4.82 1.08
CA ALA A 113 7.85 -4.86 -0.35
C ALA A 113 8.73 -3.95 -1.22
N TYR A 114 9.82 -3.40 -0.68
CA TYR A 114 10.72 -2.53 -1.46
C TYR A 114 11.26 -3.19 -2.74
N TRP A 115 11.45 -4.52 -2.72
CA TRP A 115 12.01 -5.30 -3.83
C TRP A 115 11.11 -5.34 -5.07
N ILE A 116 9.80 -5.18 -4.93
CA ILE A 116 8.87 -5.21 -6.08
C ILE A 116 8.77 -3.83 -6.77
N ALA A 117 9.26 -2.77 -6.13
CA ALA A 117 9.19 -1.42 -6.67
C ALA A 117 10.13 -1.25 -7.87
N MET A 118 9.57 -0.90 -9.04
CA MET A 118 10.34 -0.77 -10.29
C MET A 118 11.46 0.29 -10.24
N ASN A 119 11.35 1.27 -9.34
CA ASN A 119 12.30 2.38 -9.19
C ASN A 119 13.18 2.24 -7.93
N SER A 120 13.16 1.07 -7.28
CA SER A 120 13.82 0.86 -5.98
C SER A 120 13.47 2.01 -5.01
N SER A 121 12.19 2.36 -4.94
CA SER A 121 11.68 3.42 -4.07
C SER A 121 10.25 3.12 -3.64
N LEU A 122 9.93 3.43 -2.39
CA LEU A 122 8.55 3.34 -1.86
C LEU A 122 7.70 4.55 -2.29
N LYS A 123 8.14 5.26 -3.34
CA LYS A 123 7.48 6.43 -3.90
C LYS A 123 6.47 5.99 -4.94
N CYS A 124 5.21 6.24 -4.64
CA CYS A 124 4.07 5.96 -5.50
C CYS A 124 3.56 7.24 -6.16
N LYS A 125 3.08 7.12 -7.40
CA LYS A 125 2.42 8.20 -8.15
C LYS A 125 1.01 7.84 -8.57
N THR A 126 0.71 6.55 -8.63
CA THR A 126 -0.58 6.01 -9.05
C THR A 126 -1.13 5.05 -8.00
N LEU A 127 -2.44 4.76 -8.06
CA LEU A 127 -3.05 3.73 -7.22
C LEU A 127 -2.43 2.35 -7.49
N SER A 128 -2.10 2.05 -8.75
CA SER A 128 -1.46 0.79 -9.13
C SER A 128 -0.13 0.57 -8.43
N ASP A 129 0.70 1.62 -8.27
CA ASP A 129 1.95 1.53 -7.51
C ASP A 129 1.71 1.19 -6.03
N ILE A 130 0.64 1.74 -5.45
CA ILE A 130 0.27 1.51 -4.05
C ILE A 130 -0.20 0.07 -3.87
N PHE A 131 -1.10 -0.40 -4.74
CA PHE A 131 -1.58 -1.78 -4.72
C PHE A 131 -0.46 -2.79 -4.93
N LEU A 132 0.52 -2.47 -5.79
CA LEU A 132 1.71 -3.27 -5.99
C LEU A 132 2.48 -3.47 -4.68
N LEU A 133 2.80 -2.38 -3.98
CA LEU A 133 3.51 -2.47 -2.71
C LEU A 133 2.68 -3.16 -1.62
N PHE A 134 1.39 -2.86 -1.55
CA PHE A 134 0.53 -3.35 -0.47
C PHE A 134 0.29 -4.85 -0.57
N LYS A 135 0.04 -5.39 -1.77
CA LYS A 135 -0.14 -6.84 -1.95
C LYS A 135 1.16 -7.63 -1.82
N SER A 136 2.31 -7.00 -2.01
CA SER A 136 3.62 -7.64 -1.83
C SER A 136 4.22 -7.48 -0.42
N SER A 137 3.48 -6.90 0.54
CA SER A 137 3.96 -6.62 1.90
C SER A 137 3.26 -7.49 2.94
N ASP A 138 4.05 -8.26 3.69
CA ASP A 138 3.60 -8.99 4.87
C ASP A 138 3.22 -8.03 6.00
N PHE A 139 3.87 -6.87 6.07
CA PHE A 139 3.61 -5.85 7.09
C PHE A 139 2.17 -5.33 6.95
N ILE A 140 1.75 -5.06 5.71
CA ILE A 140 0.40 -4.63 5.38
C ILE A 140 -0.63 -5.74 5.68
N THR A 141 -0.32 -6.99 5.32
CA THR A 141 -1.20 -8.13 5.64
C THR A 141 -1.39 -8.31 7.14
N ARG A 142 -0.34 -8.14 7.95
CA ARG A 142 -0.43 -8.20 9.40
C ARG A 142 -1.25 -7.05 10.00
N ASP A 143 -1.12 -5.84 9.47
CA ASP A 143 -1.97 -4.70 9.88
C ASP A 143 -3.47 -5.01 9.71
N PHE A 144 -3.85 -5.77 8.67
CA PHE A 144 -5.24 -6.17 8.45
C PHE A 144 -5.72 -7.34 9.29
N THR A 145 -4.88 -8.34 9.50
CA THR A 145 -5.30 -9.66 10.01
C THR A 145 -4.92 -9.90 11.47
N GLN A 146 -3.82 -9.29 11.92
CA GLN A 146 -3.20 -9.61 13.20
C GLN A 146 -2.64 -8.36 13.94
N PRO A 147 -3.35 -7.21 13.99
CA PRO A 147 -2.81 -5.99 14.62
C PRO A 147 -2.57 -6.13 16.14
N PHE A 148 -3.30 -7.04 16.81
CA PHE A 148 -3.23 -7.23 18.26
C PHE A 148 -2.53 -8.52 18.69
N VAL A 149 -1.82 -9.22 17.79
CA VAL A 149 -1.24 -10.56 18.08
C VAL A 149 -0.26 -10.58 19.26
N HIS A 150 0.39 -9.45 19.55
CA HIS A 150 1.32 -9.30 20.68
C HIS A 150 0.69 -8.67 21.93
N CYS A 151 -0.63 -8.43 21.91
CA CYS A 151 -1.36 -7.96 23.08
C CYS A 151 -1.61 -9.12 24.04
N THR A 152 -1.41 -8.86 25.33
CA THR A 152 -1.48 -9.87 26.40
C THR A 152 -2.71 -9.69 27.29
N ASP A 153 -3.62 -8.79 26.92
CA ASP A 153 -4.85 -8.53 27.66
C ASP A 153 -6.01 -9.37 27.11
N ASP A 154 -6.82 -9.91 28.04
CA ASP A 154 -7.99 -10.76 27.76
C ASP A 154 -9.22 -9.97 27.25
N SER A 155 -9.05 -8.69 26.90
CA SER A 155 -10.15 -7.89 26.36
C SER A 155 -10.53 -8.39 24.95
N PRO A 156 -11.79 -8.28 24.50
CA PRO A 156 -12.14 -8.65 23.13
C PRO A 156 -11.39 -7.74 22.13
N ASP A 157 -11.04 -8.28 20.96
CA ASP A 157 -10.46 -7.44 19.90
C ASP A 157 -11.45 -6.34 19.49
N PRO A 158 -11.01 -5.08 19.41
CA PRO A 158 -11.88 -4.00 18.95
C PRO A 158 -12.29 -4.25 17.49
N CYS A 159 -13.57 -4.05 17.20
CA CYS A 159 -14.07 -4.14 15.83
C CYS A 159 -13.45 -2.99 15.02
N MET A 160 -12.63 -3.31 14.03
CA MET A 160 -12.16 -2.31 13.07
C MET A 160 -13.30 -2.02 12.10
N GLU A 161 -14.02 -0.93 12.33
CA GLU A 161 -15.10 -0.49 11.43
C GLU A 161 -14.51 0.34 10.29
N TYR A 162 -14.76 -0.10 9.05
CA TYR A 162 -14.27 0.53 7.83
C TYR A 162 -15.23 1.61 7.29
N GLU A 163 -16.08 2.17 8.15
CA GLU A 163 -17.14 3.09 7.71
C GLU A 163 -16.62 4.47 7.30
N VAL A 164 -17.28 5.03 6.27
CA VAL A 164 -17.26 6.45 5.90
C VAL A 164 -18.08 7.26 6.92
N SER A 165 -17.74 7.13 8.21
CA SER A 165 -18.44 7.82 9.29
C SER A 165 -17.42 8.64 10.06
N THR A 166 -17.57 9.96 10.06
CA THR A 166 -16.70 10.96 10.70
C THR A 166 -16.63 10.85 12.24
N ALA A 167 -17.04 9.72 12.82
CA ALA A 167 -17.27 9.54 14.25
C ALA A 167 -16.72 8.24 14.85
N SER A 168 -16.15 7.30 14.07
CA SER A 168 -15.57 6.07 14.64
C SER A 168 -14.03 6.13 14.65
N PRO A 169 -13.36 6.03 15.81
CA PRO A 169 -11.90 6.19 15.93
C PRO A 169 -11.07 4.97 15.50
N ILE A 170 -11.69 3.91 14.95
CA ILE A 170 -11.04 2.58 14.77
C ILE A 170 -11.07 2.10 13.30
N GLY A 171 -11.05 3.03 12.34
CA GLY A 171 -11.01 2.68 10.91
C GLY A 171 -9.61 2.41 10.39
N VAL A 172 -9.47 1.48 9.43
CA VAL A 172 -8.22 1.34 8.67
C VAL A 172 -8.14 2.42 7.62
N SER A 173 -7.05 3.19 7.65
CA SER A 173 -6.84 4.30 6.74
C SER A 173 -5.61 4.08 5.89
N LEU A 174 -5.74 4.33 4.58
CA LEU A 174 -4.60 4.56 3.71
C LEU A 174 -4.05 5.95 4.02
N LEU A 175 -2.80 6.00 4.46
CA LEU A 175 -2.08 7.23 4.63
C LEU A 175 -1.15 7.48 3.47
N LEU A 176 -1.22 8.68 2.91
CA LEU A 176 -0.27 9.17 1.92
C LEU A 176 0.60 10.26 2.53
N VAL A 177 1.92 10.07 2.47
CA VAL A 177 2.94 10.98 3.03
C VAL A 177 3.76 11.63 1.91
N LEU A 178 4.09 12.92 2.04
CA LEU A 178 4.97 13.64 1.11
C LEU A 178 6.42 13.08 1.13
N PRO A 179 7.03 12.73 -0.02
CA PRO A 179 8.36 12.10 -0.07
C PRO A 179 9.52 13.07 0.15
N ALA A 180 9.28 14.39 0.25
CA ALA A 180 10.33 15.41 0.31
C ALA A 180 11.27 15.27 1.54
N LEU A 181 10.84 14.59 2.61
CA LEU A 181 11.71 14.23 3.77
C LEU A 181 11.81 12.71 4.01
N ALA A 182 10.87 11.90 3.54
CA ALA A 182 10.78 10.49 3.91
C ALA A 182 11.96 9.63 3.39
N LEU A 183 12.65 10.06 2.32
CA LEU A 183 13.75 9.28 1.73
C LEU A 183 15.10 9.45 2.45
N SER A 184 15.29 10.53 3.23
CA SER A 184 16.48 10.70 4.07
C SER A 184 16.26 10.22 5.51
N GLU A 185 15.00 10.11 5.95
CA GLU A 185 14.61 9.86 7.34
C GLU A 185 14.01 8.48 7.58
N CYS A 186 14.14 7.54 6.63
CA CYS A 186 13.74 6.14 6.89
C CYS A 186 14.46 5.51 8.11
N GLY A 187 15.62 6.07 8.52
CA GLY A 187 16.29 5.74 9.78
C GLY A 187 15.91 6.61 11.00
N ALA A 188 15.14 7.70 10.83
CA ALA A 188 14.70 8.56 11.92
C ALA A 188 13.29 8.21 12.42
N PHE A 189 12.42 7.71 11.53
CA PHE A 189 11.07 7.27 11.93
C PHE A 189 11.07 5.97 12.76
N GLU A 190 12.20 5.24 12.80
CA GLU A 190 12.38 4.05 13.64
C GLU A 190 12.41 4.38 15.15
N ASN A 191 12.78 5.61 15.53
CA ASN A 191 12.86 6.00 16.94
C ASN A 191 11.51 6.34 17.58
N PHE A 192 10.42 6.36 16.81
CA PHE A 192 9.06 6.53 17.35
C PHE A 192 8.28 5.22 17.43
N ASP A 193 8.78 4.14 16.82
CA ASP A 193 8.09 2.84 16.67
C ASP A 193 8.78 1.69 17.44
N SER A 194 9.77 1.99 18.29
CA SER A 194 10.54 1.01 19.07
C SER A 194 10.61 1.32 20.56
N SER A 195 9.53 1.79 21.18
CA SER A 195 9.43 1.89 22.64
C SER A 195 8.09 1.42 23.18
#